data_AF-A0A956I4Q3-F1
#
_entry.id   AF-A0A956I4Q3-F1
#
_cell.length_a   1.000
_cell.length_b   1.000
_cell.length_c   1.000
_cell.angle_alpha   90.00
_cell.angle_beta   90.00
_cell.angle_gamma   90.00
#
_symmetry.space_group_name_H-M   'P 1'
#
loop_
_entity.id
_entity.type
_entity.pdbx_description
1 polymer ?
#
loop_
_entity_poly.entity_id
_entity_poly.type
_entity_poly.pdbx_seq_one_letter_code
_entity_poly.pdbx_strand_id
1 'polypeptide(L)'
;DEPSVTSVDEPTRVIEAPVMWPLAPAVADATLRRTPPDPLLTGWLDGCAVDDESFARLKLYTWTTAERIDELRSDRLLLAHGRMPGEMSRFDAEITGDPYPLAARLRTTRRGRRYAWVSPWPTRMGWEGHDYGEHLVEITLREDAWFARFAPGTPERWRVLDENGRVVPEAEVRQNIGRIAAVYHVASGDNAYREIIVVDERHVDRWAFATPALRDRLRQDAAQLRALAARFERARPTIPEDQAAWLRAGWSRRPADDADLVERYRSCLALGSPLYRPTPERLRGMAAAMEATPSVAPLEHTVRRDRTWGVVMSTRTMCDETTACWETWQRAGTLSIRTR
;
A
#
# COMPACT_ATOMS: atom_id res chain seq x y z
N ASP A 1 41.53 24.85 47.59
CA ASP A 1 41.07 25.02 46.19
C ASP A 1 39.73 24.34 45.98
N GLU A 2 38.67 25.02 46.37
CA GLU A 2 37.28 24.70 46.02
C GLU A 2 36.73 25.89 45.24
N PRO A 3 36.08 25.70 44.08
CA PRO A 3 35.45 26.81 43.39
C PRO A 3 34.04 27.03 43.96
N SER A 4 33.80 28.27 44.38
CA SER A 4 32.52 28.80 44.82
C SER A 4 31.47 28.76 43.70
N VAL A 5 30.31 28.18 43.98
CA VAL A 5 29.13 28.26 43.11
C VAL A 5 28.42 29.58 43.38
N THR A 6 28.46 30.49 42.40
CA THR A 6 27.64 31.71 42.38
C THR A 6 26.23 31.38 41.91
N SER A 7 25.27 31.59 42.81
CA SER A 7 23.83 31.63 42.54
C SER A 7 23.51 32.74 41.55
N VAL A 8 22.87 32.41 40.44
CA VAL A 8 22.33 33.38 39.47
C VAL A 8 20.83 33.46 39.71
N ASP A 9 20.35 34.64 40.11
CA ASP A 9 18.93 34.94 40.29
C ASP A 9 18.18 34.79 38.96
N GLU A 10 17.15 33.93 38.94
CA GLU A 10 16.20 33.83 37.82
C GLU A 10 15.24 35.03 37.84
N PRO A 11 15.04 35.72 36.70
CA PRO A 11 14.06 36.79 36.63
C PRO A 11 12.63 36.22 36.61
N THR A 12 11.84 36.66 37.60
CA THR A 12 10.39 36.49 37.70
C THR A 12 9.71 36.88 36.38
N ARG A 13 9.20 35.90 35.63
CA ARG A 13 8.36 36.15 34.45
C ARG A 13 7.00 36.67 34.89
N VAL A 14 6.71 37.92 34.53
CA VAL A 14 5.37 38.50 34.59
C VAL A 14 4.51 37.79 33.54
N ILE A 15 3.46 37.10 33.98
CA ILE A 15 2.45 36.50 33.10
C ILE A 15 1.51 37.63 32.68
N GLU A 16 1.71 38.17 31.48
CA GLU A 16 0.77 39.09 30.86
C GLU A 16 -0.51 38.33 30.47
N ALA A 17 -1.67 38.90 30.80
CA ALA A 17 -2.98 38.35 30.48
C ALA A 17 -3.16 38.18 28.96
N PRO A 18 -3.84 37.12 28.49
CA PRO A 18 -4.02 36.87 27.06
C PRO A 18 -4.81 38.01 26.41
N VAL A 19 -4.19 38.61 25.39
CA VAL A 19 -4.81 39.57 24.48
C VAL A 19 -6.00 38.88 23.81
N MET A 20 -7.22 39.30 24.19
CA MET A 20 -8.44 38.87 23.52
C MET A 20 -8.48 39.45 22.11
N TRP A 21 -8.16 38.61 21.13
CA TRP A 21 -8.33 38.93 19.72
C TRP A 21 -9.83 39.12 19.42
N PRO A 22 -10.24 40.12 18.63
CA PRO A 22 -11.62 40.24 18.19
C PRO A 22 -11.99 38.99 17.38
N LEU A 23 -13.07 38.32 17.79
CA LEU A 23 -13.71 37.24 17.05
C LEU A 23 -14.01 37.75 15.64
N ALA A 24 -13.37 37.14 14.64
CA ALA A 24 -13.67 37.42 13.24
C ALA A 24 -15.17 37.19 13.00
N PRO A 25 -15.82 38.03 12.16
CA PRO A 25 -17.23 37.86 11.86
C PRO A 25 -17.47 36.46 11.31
N ALA A 26 -18.51 35.80 11.82
CA ALA A 26 -19.00 34.52 11.32
C ALA A 26 -19.07 34.57 9.80
N VAL A 27 -18.23 33.78 9.14
CA VAL A 27 -18.22 33.63 7.69
C VAL A 27 -19.64 33.23 7.31
N ALA A 28 -20.32 34.13 6.61
CA ALA A 28 -21.67 33.93 6.16
C ALA A 28 -21.78 32.55 5.49
N ASP A 29 -22.80 31.82 5.94
CA ASP A 29 -23.21 30.50 5.49
C ASP A 29 -23.36 30.48 3.97
N ALA A 30 -22.24 30.21 3.30
CA ALA A 30 -22.19 29.99 1.88
C ALA A 30 -22.84 28.64 1.66
N THR A 31 -24.16 28.68 1.53
CA THR A 31 -24.95 27.72 0.75
C THR A 31 -24.48 27.76 -0.70
N LEU A 32 -23.20 27.41 -0.91
CA LEU A 32 -22.62 27.02 -2.18
C LEU A 32 -23.54 25.92 -2.68
N ARG A 33 -24.38 26.26 -3.65
CA ARG A 33 -25.23 25.31 -4.36
C ARG A 33 -24.34 24.15 -4.75
N ARG A 34 -24.50 23.03 -4.04
CA ARG A 34 -23.78 21.78 -4.33
C ARG A 34 -24.11 21.47 -5.78
N THR A 35 -23.16 21.72 -6.67
CA THR A 35 -23.33 21.33 -8.07
C THR A 35 -23.50 19.81 -8.04
N PRO A 36 -24.57 19.26 -8.62
CA PRO A 36 -24.88 17.84 -8.51
C PRO A 36 -23.65 16.99 -8.88
N PRO A 37 -23.45 15.86 -8.18
CA PRO A 37 -22.32 14.98 -8.46
C PRO A 37 -22.39 14.49 -9.90
N ASP A 38 -21.25 14.47 -10.57
CA ASP A 38 -21.12 13.89 -11.90
C ASP A 38 -21.21 12.36 -11.75
N PRO A 39 -22.27 11.70 -12.26
CA PRO A 39 -22.50 10.29 -12.00
C PRO A 39 -21.38 9.39 -12.55
N LEU A 40 -20.69 9.83 -13.62
CA LEU A 40 -19.58 9.06 -14.18
C LEU A 40 -18.36 9.11 -13.27
N LEU A 41 -18.00 10.30 -12.78
CA LEU A 41 -16.89 10.45 -11.83
C LEU A 41 -17.20 9.79 -10.49
N THR A 42 -18.43 9.94 -9.99
CA THR A 42 -18.88 9.26 -8.77
C THR A 42 -18.79 7.75 -8.91
N GLY A 43 -19.35 7.16 -9.97
CA GLY A 43 -19.28 5.72 -10.19
C GLY A 43 -17.85 5.20 -10.35
N TRP A 44 -16.98 5.95 -11.03
CA TRP A 44 -15.56 5.60 -11.17
C TRP A 44 -14.83 5.61 -9.82
N LEU A 45 -14.96 6.69 -9.04
CA LEU A 45 -14.34 6.79 -7.72
C LEU A 45 -14.86 5.72 -6.76
N ASP A 46 -16.16 5.41 -6.81
CA ASP A 46 -16.76 4.38 -5.95
C ASP A 46 -16.23 2.98 -6.26
N GLY A 47 -15.95 2.70 -7.55
CA GLY A 47 -15.28 1.46 -7.96
C GLY A 47 -13.81 1.38 -7.51
N CYS A 48 -13.17 2.53 -7.27
CA CYS A 48 -11.79 2.64 -6.80
C CYS A 48 -11.66 2.74 -5.27
N ALA A 49 -12.77 3.00 -4.57
CA ALA A 49 -12.77 3.20 -3.13
C ALA A 49 -12.33 1.92 -2.39
N VAL A 50 -11.59 2.13 -1.31
CA VAL A 50 -11.17 1.11 -0.34
C VAL A 50 -11.45 1.69 1.03
N ASP A 51 -11.88 0.85 1.97
CA ASP A 51 -12.02 1.20 3.38
C ASP A 51 -11.79 -0.04 4.26
N ASP A 52 -11.86 0.14 5.57
CA ASP A 52 -11.63 -0.91 6.57
C ASP A 52 -12.67 -2.05 6.56
N GLU A 53 -13.76 -1.89 5.80
CA GLU A 53 -14.84 -2.86 5.63
C GLU A 53 -14.92 -3.44 4.21
N SER A 54 -14.35 -2.76 3.22
CA SER A 54 -14.42 -3.10 1.80
C SER A 54 -13.04 -3.02 1.11
N PHE A 55 -12.16 -3.95 1.47
CA PHE A 55 -10.80 -4.04 0.92
C PHE A 55 -10.55 -5.29 0.07
N ALA A 56 -11.46 -6.27 0.05
CA ALA A 56 -11.32 -7.48 -0.75
C ALA A 56 -11.45 -7.14 -2.25
N ARG A 57 -10.40 -7.42 -3.04
CA ARG A 57 -10.40 -7.24 -4.50
C ARG A 57 -9.60 -8.34 -5.17
N LEU A 58 -10.23 -9.05 -6.12
CA LEU A 58 -9.56 -10.05 -6.92
C LEU A 58 -8.58 -9.46 -7.93
N LYS A 59 -8.72 -8.17 -8.28
CA LYS A 59 -7.85 -7.49 -9.23
C LYS A 59 -7.07 -6.39 -8.53
N LEU A 60 -5.75 -6.47 -8.63
CA LEU A 60 -4.80 -5.55 -8.02
C LEU A 60 -3.78 -5.06 -9.04
N TYR A 61 -3.15 -3.93 -8.74
CA TYR A 61 -2.21 -3.24 -9.61
C TYR A 61 -0.97 -2.82 -8.84
N THR A 62 0.20 -2.96 -9.46
CA THR A 62 1.49 -2.57 -8.86
C THR A 62 2.36 -1.93 -9.92
N TRP A 63 3.01 -0.82 -9.55
CA TRP A 63 4.08 -0.23 -10.34
C TRP A 63 5.40 -0.96 -10.05
N THR A 64 6.26 -1.04 -11.07
CA THR A 64 7.55 -1.72 -10.97
C THR A 64 8.55 -1.15 -11.98
N THR A 65 9.84 -1.42 -11.76
CA THR A 65 10.93 -0.92 -12.62
C THR A 65 11.13 -1.80 -13.86
N ALA A 66 11.90 -1.32 -14.84
CA ALA A 66 12.23 -2.07 -16.05
C ALA A 66 13.00 -3.37 -15.72
N GLU A 67 13.94 -3.31 -14.78
CA GLU A 67 14.71 -4.47 -14.33
C GLU A 67 13.78 -5.55 -13.78
N ARG A 68 12.77 -5.16 -12.99
CA ARG A 68 11.81 -6.10 -12.44
C ARG A 68 10.88 -6.67 -13.51
N ILE A 69 10.58 -5.93 -14.58
CA ILE A 69 9.88 -6.47 -15.75
C ILE A 69 10.72 -7.54 -16.45
N ASP A 70 12.02 -7.33 -16.61
CA ASP A 70 12.92 -8.31 -17.23
C ASP A 70 13.08 -9.57 -16.37
N GLU A 71 13.16 -9.43 -15.04
CA GLU A 71 13.11 -10.55 -14.10
C GLU A 71 11.81 -11.36 -14.27
N LEU A 72 10.65 -10.69 -14.26
CA LEU A 72 9.35 -11.33 -14.48
C LEU A 72 9.27 -12.06 -15.84
N ARG A 73 9.97 -11.56 -16.87
CA ARG A 73 10.08 -12.28 -18.14
C ARG A 73 10.87 -13.58 -18.01
N SER A 74 11.94 -13.55 -17.23
CA SER A 74 12.89 -14.64 -17.09
C SER A 74 12.37 -15.75 -16.16
N ASP A 75 12.00 -15.40 -14.93
CA ASP A 75 11.71 -16.37 -13.87
C ASP A 75 10.23 -16.75 -13.76
N ARG A 76 9.34 -15.87 -14.24
CA ARG A 76 7.88 -15.96 -14.07
C ARG A 76 7.44 -15.97 -12.60
N LEU A 77 8.22 -15.38 -11.69
CA LEU A 77 7.97 -15.34 -10.26
C LEU A 77 7.57 -13.92 -9.83
N LEU A 78 6.27 -13.73 -9.60
CA LEU A 78 5.71 -12.43 -9.23
C LEU A 78 6.31 -11.92 -7.92
N LEU A 79 6.48 -12.82 -6.93
CA LEU A 79 6.86 -12.46 -5.56
C LEU A 79 8.37 -12.59 -5.28
N ALA A 80 9.23 -12.98 -6.21
CA ALA A 80 10.64 -13.29 -5.94
C ALA A 80 11.47 -12.19 -5.24
N HIS A 81 11.22 -10.89 -5.51
CA HIS A 81 12.03 -9.77 -5.01
C HIS A 81 11.16 -8.61 -4.51
N GLY A 82 10.57 -8.78 -3.33
CA GLY A 82 9.69 -7.78 -2.71
C GLY A 82 10.36 -6.81 -1.73
N ARG A 83 11.67 -6.94 -1.50
CA ARG A 83 12.40 -6.13 -0.52
C ARG A 83 13.53 -5.37 -1.20
N MET A 84 13.65 -4.08 -0.87
CA MET A 84 14.92 -3.39 -1.06
C MET A 84 15.96 -4.04 -0.14
N PRO A 85 17.18 -4.33 -0.62
CA PRO A 85 18.23 -4.90 0.22
C PRO A 85 18.45 -4.06 1.49
N GLY A 86 18.42 -4.71 2.66
CA GLY A 86 18.70 -4.06 3.94
C GLY A 86 17.54 -3.33 4.61
N GLU A 87 16.39 -3.16 3.95
CA GLU A 87 15.25 -2.46 4.54
C GLU A 87 14.12 -3.41 4.95
N MET A 88 13.70 -3.29 6.21
CA MET A 88 12.49 -3.93 6.70
C MET A 88 11.31 -3.01 6.41
N SER A 89 10.33 -3.51 5.66
CA SER A 89 9.08 -2.77 5.48
C SER A 89 8.40 -2.52 6.83
N ARG A 90 7.64 -1.42 6.94
CA ARG A 90 6.90 -1.15 8.18
C ARG A 90 5.87 -2.25 8.48
N PHE A 91 5.24 -2.84 7.45
CA PHE A 91 4.42 -4.05 7.62
C PHE A 91 5.21 -5.20 8.26
N ASP A 92 6.43 -5.48 7.79
CA ASP A 92 7.32 -6.49 8.37
C ASP A 92 7.67 -6.19 9.83
N ALA A 93 7.95 -4.93 10.14
CA ALA A 93 8.28 -4.49 11.50
C ALA A 93 7.10 -4.73 12.45
N GLU A 94 5.90 -4.28 12.05
CA GLU A 94 4.70 -4.34 12.87
C GLU A 94 4.21 -5.78 13.04
N ILE A 95 4.23 -6.61 11.99
CA ILE A 95 3.82 -8.02 12.10
C ILE A 95 4.81 -8.86 12.90
N THR A 96 6.09 -8.46 12.98
CA THR A 96 7.11 -9.14 13.79
C THR A 96 6.80 -9.05 15.29
N GLY A 97 6.26 -7.93 15.75
CA GLY A 97 5.83 -7.75 17.14
C GLY A 97 4.45 -8.33 17.47
N ASP A 98 3.64 -8.72 16.48
CA ASP A 98 2.26 -9.13 16.72
C ASP A 98 2.16 -10.60 17.20
N PRO A 99 1.48 -10.86 18.34
CA PRO A 99 1.40 -12.20 18.92
C PRO A 99 0.32 -13.09 18.26
N TYR A 100 -0.50 -12.55 17.35
CA TYR A 100 -1.62 -13.27 16.80
C TYR A 100 -1.17 -14.44 15.89
N PRO A 101 -1.83 -15.61 15.90
CA PRO A 101 -1.41 -16.76 15.08
C PRO A 101 -1.30 -16.44 13.58
N LEU A 102 -2.14 -15.51 13.10
CA LEU A 102 -2.08 -15.05 11.72
C LEU A 102 -0.76 -14.35 11.37
N ALA A 103 -0.29 -13.49 12.28
CA ALA A 103 1.01 -12.84 12.16
C ALA A 103 2.13 -13.87 12.08
N ALA A 104 2.12 -14.87 12.97
CA ALA A 104 3.11 -15.94 12.97
C ALA A 104 3.18 -16.67 11.63
N ARG A 105 2.04 -16.97 11.01
CA ARG A 105 2.01 -17.62 9.69
C ARG A 105 2.55 -16.71 8.59
N LEU A 106 2.06 -15.48 8.50
CA LEU A 106 2.47 -14.50 7.49
C LEU A 106 3.95 -14.12 7.59
N ARG A 107 4.55 -14.24 8.78
CA ARG A 107 5.99 -14.13 9.02
C ARG A 107 6.79 -15.29 8.44
N THR A 108 6.21 -16.46 8.24
CA THR A 108 6.92 -17.65 7.70
C THR A 108 6.76 -17.81 6.20
N THR A 109 5.73 -17.22 5.59
CA THR A 109 5.50 -17.26 4.14
C THR A 109 6.39 -16.28 3.34
N ARG A 110 7.62 -16.02 3.79
CA ARG A 110 8.53 -14.95 3.31
C ARG A 110 9.12 -15.14 1.90
N ARG A 111 8.49 -15.85 0.97
CA ARG A 111 9.01 -15.98 -0.41
C ARG A 111 8.80 -14.70 -1.25
N GLY A 112 9.01 -13.56 -0.60
CA GLY A 112 8.77 -12.21 -1.06
C GLY A 112 7.28 -11.84 -1.09
N ARG A 113 7.03 -10.57 -1.34
CA ARG A 113 5.72 -9.91 -1.26
C ARG A 113 5.65 -8.85 -2.34
N ARG A 114 4.44 -8.42 -2.68
CA ARG A 114 4.25 -7.35 -3.65
C ARG A 114 3.18 -6.39 -3.16
N TYR A 115 3.57 -5.14 -3.01
CA TYR A 115 2.64 -4.05 -2.70
C TYR A 115 1.83 -3.73 -3.94
N ALA A 116 0.52 -3.63 -3.76
CA ALA A 116 -0.42 -3.40 -4.82
C ALA A 116 -1.59 -2.57 -4.31
N TRP A 117 -2.42 -2.11 -5.25
CA TRP A 117 -3.61 -1.35 -4.96
C TRP A 117 -4.74 -1.71 -5.92
N VAL A 118 -5.96 -1.27 -5.62
CA VAL A 118 -7.17 -1.64 -6.37
C VAL A 118 -7.30 -0.88 -7.69
N SER A 119 -6.47 0.13 -7.90
CA SER A 119 -6.38 0.92 -9.12
C SER A 119 -4.96 1.41 -9.35
N PRO A 120 -4.54 1.68 -10.59
CA PRO A 120 -3.17 2.12 -10.91
C PRO A 120 -2.81 3.50 -10.35
N TRP A 121 -3.74 4.45 -10.44
CA TRP A 121 -3.43 5.86 -10.22
C TRP A 121 -3.07 6.23 -8.76
N PRO A 122 -3.65 5.65 -7.68
CA PRO A 122 -3.38 6.07 -6.31
C PRO A 122 -1.98 5.77 -5.78
N THR A 123 -1.18 5.04 -6.56
CA THR A 123 0.21 4.68 -6.24
C THR A 123 1.19 5.05 -7.35
N ARG A 124 0.73 5.70 -8.43
CA ARG A 124 1.56 5.98 -9.62
C ARG A 124 2.76 6.86 -9.31
N MET A 125 2.59 7.84 -8.42
CA MET A 125 3.62 8.84 -8.11
C MET A 125 4.60 8.38 -7.01
N GLY A 126 4.45 7.17 -6.50
CA GLY A 126 5.28 6.67 -5.39
C GLY A 126 5.00 7.37 -4.06
N TRP A 127 5.95 7.22 -3.14
CA TRP A 127 6.04 7.98 -1.88
C TRP A 127 7.17 9.00 -2.01
N GLU A 128 7.20 10.03 -1.16
CA GLU A 128 8.25 11.05 -1.19
C GLU A 128 9.65 10.43 -1.13
N GLY A 129 10.47 10.68 -2.16
CA GLY A 129 11.83 10.11 -2.27
C GLY A 129 11.90 8.65 -2.76
N HIS A 130 10.76 8.00 -3.02
CA HIS A 130 10.72 6.61 -3.48
C HIS A 130 10.02 6.49 -4.84
N ASP A 131 10.76 6.01 -5.83
CA ASP A 131 10.21 5.64 -7.13
C ASP A 131 9.74 4.17 -7.11
N TYR A 132 8.49 3.94 -7.51
CA TYR A 132 7.93 2.58 -7.65
C TYR A 132 8.11 2.04 -9.07
N GLY A 133 8.72 2.81 -9.97
CA GLY A 133 8.91 2.52 -11.37
C GLY A 133 7.73 2.95 -12.24
N GLU A 134 7.84 2.64 -13.52
CA GLU A 134 6.98 3.18 -14.58
C GLU A 134 6.21 2.11 -15.35
N HIS A 135 6.39 0.85 -15.01
CA HIS A 135 5.66 -0.26 -15.59
C HIS A 135 4.56 -0.74 -14.66
N LEU A 136 3.35 -0.87 -15.20
CA LEU A 136 2.21 -1.42 -14.48
C LEU A 136 2.11 -2.93 -14.68
N VAL A 137 1.94 -3.65 -13.58
CA VAL A 137 1.55 -5.06 -13.56
C VAL A 137 0.14 -5.17 -12.99
N GLU A 138 -0.74 -5.87 -13.70
CA GLU A 138 -2.04 -6.31 -13.20
C GLU A 138 -1.89 -7.71 -12.58
N ILE A 139 -2.46 -7.90 -11.40
CA ILE A 139 -2.49 -9.16 -10.66
C ILE A 139 -3.97 -9.56 -10.50
N THR A 140 -4.31 -10.76 -10.96
CA THR A 140 -5.61 -11.39 -10.75
C THR A 140 -5.44 -12.52 -9.75
N LEU A 141 -6.11 -12.41 -8.61
CA LEU A 141 -6.19 -13.42 -7.56
C LEU A 141 -7.28 -14.42 -7.90
N ARG A 142 -7.19 -15.61 -7.31
CA ARG A 142 -8.17 -16.69 -7.48
C ARG A 142 -9.48 -16.37 -6.75
N GLU A 143 -10.58 -16.91 -7.27
CA GLU A 143 -11.93 -16.74 -6.70
C GLU A 143 -12.10 -17.37 -5.31
N ASP A 144 -11.16 -18.21 -4.86
CA ASP A 144 -11.15 -18.81 -3.52
C ASP A 144 -10.23 -18.06 -2.52
N ALA A 145 -9.68 -16.91 -2.91
CA ALA A 145 -8.77 -16.11 -2.10
C ALA A 145 -9.46 -15.39 -0.94
N TRP A 146 -8.77 -15.36 0.21
CA TRP A 146 -9.13 -14.55 1.36
C TRP A 146 -8.22 -13.34 1.51
N PHE A 147 -8.77 -12.30 2.14
CA PHE A 147 -8.13 -11.01 2.37
C PHE A 147 -8.12 -10.71 3.86
N ALA A 148 -6.94 -10.43 4.42
CA ALA A 148 -6.83 -10.04 5.82
C ALA A 148 -6.58 -8.54 5.94
N ARG A 149 -7.36 -7.81 6.74
CA ARG A 149 -6.98 -6.48 7.24
C ARG A 149 -6.01 -6.66 8.40
N PHE A 150 -4.92 -5.90 8.38
CA PHE A 150 -4.01 -5.73 9.52
C PHE A 150 -3.93 -4.25 9.89
N ALA A 151 -4.52 -3.88 11.03
CA ALA A 151 -4.58 -2.52 11.54
C ALA A 151 -4.07 -2.49 13.00
N PRO A 152 -2.74 -2.53 13.23
CA PRO A 152 -2.16 -2.73 14.56
C PRO A 152 -2.51 -1.61 15.56
N GLY A 153 -2.84 -0.42 15.08
CA GLY A 153 -3.29 0.71 15.89
C GLY A 153 -4.75 0.64 16.36
N THR A 154 -5.49 -0.43 16.05
CA THR A 154 -6.91 -0.59 16.41
C THR A 154 -7.11 -1.78 17.35
N PRO A 155 -8.17 -1.82 18.19
CA PRO A 155 -8.48 -2.98 19.01
C PRO A 155 -8.76 -4.24 18.17
N GLU A 156 -9.49 -4.10 17.06
CA GLU A 156 -9.75 -5.16 16.09
C GLU A 156 -8.62 -5.21 15.03
N ARG A 157 -7.44 -5.66 15.46
CA ARG A 157 -6.25 -5.65 14.59
C ARG A 157 -6.40 -6.46 13.31
N TRP A 158 -7.08 -7.60 13.41
CA TRP A 158 -7.26 -8.55 12.32
C TRP A 158 -8.73 -8.71 11.98
N ARG A 159 -9.04 -8.63 10.68
CA ARG A 159 -10.35 -8.97 10.13
C ARG A 159 -10.13 -9.70 8.80
N VAL A 160 -10.83 -10.79 8.54
CA VAL A 160 -10.67 -11.55 7.30
C VAL A 160 -11.96 -11.51 6.50
N LEU A 161 -11.85 -11.21 5.21
CA LEU A 161 -12.94 -11.23 4.24
C LEU A 161 -12.70 -12.30 3.18
N ASP A 162 -13.79 -12.90 2.70
CA ASP A 162 -13.79 -13.70 1.47
C ASP A 162 -13.78 -12.81 0.22
N GLU A 163 -13.79 -13.41 -0.97
CA GLU A 163 -13.81 -12.72 -2.26
C GLU A 163 -15.08 -11.88 -2.49
N ASN A 164 -16.16 -12.19 -1.76
CA ASN A 164 -17.44 -11.48 -1.82
C ASN A 164 -17.55 -10.40 -0.74
N GLY A 165 -16.49 -10.16 0.04
CA GLY A 165 -16.49 -9.18 1.14
C GLY A 165 -17.22 -9.65 2.41
N ARG A 166 -17.52 -10.94 2.55
CA ARG A 166 -18.14 -11.49 3.77
C ARG A 166 -17.07 -11.77 4.81
N VAL A 167 -17.37 -11.49 6.07
CA VAL A 167 -16.47 -11.77 7.19
C VAL A 167 -16.32 -13.28 7.37
N VAL A 168 -15.08 -13.76 7.39
CA VAL A 168 -14.74 -15.16 7.65
C VAL A 168 -14.56 -15.35 9.17
N PRO A 169 -15.29 -16.29 9.82
CA PRO A 169 -15.15 -16.55 11.25
C PRO A 169 -13.73 -16.96 11.63
N GLU A 170 -13.26 -16.52 12.80
CA GLU A 170 -11.89 -16.79 13.27
C GLU A 170 -11.54 -18.29 13.30
N ALA A 171 -12.47 -19.15 13.72
CA ALA A 171 -12.26 -20.59 13.74
C ALA A 171 -11.96 -21.15 12.33
N GLU A 172 -12.65 -20.63 11.31
CA GLU A 172 -12.45 -21.00 9.92
C GLU A 172 -11.12 -20.47 9.38
N VAL A 173 -10.76 -19.22 9.75
CA VAL A 173 -9.45 -18.62 9.43
C VAL A 173 -8.30 -19.46 9.98
N ARG A 174 -8.40 -19.93 11.23
CA ARG A 174 -7.36 -20.76 11.86
C ARG A 174 -7.17 -22.09 11.13
N GLN A 175 -8.26 -22.70 10.65
CA GLN A 175 -8.21 -23.97 9.92
C GLN A 175 -7.72 -23.81 8.48
N ASN A 176 -7.97 -22.64 7.87
CA ASN A 176 -7.75 -22.40 6.44
C ASN A 176 -6.85 -21.19 6.20
N ILE A 177 -5.89 -20.94 7.11
CA ILE A 177 -4.98 -19.78 7.04
C ILE A 177 -4.22 -19.68 5.72
N GLY A 178 -4.03 -20.82 5.06
CA GLY A 178 -3.41 -20.91 3.75
C GLY A 178 -4.19 -20.21 2.64
N ARG A 179 -5.48 -19.88 2.82
CA ARG A 179 -6.32 -19.19 1.83
C ARG A 179 -6.05 -17.68 1.71
N ILE A 180 -5.28 -17.11 2.63
CA ILE A 180 -5.01 -15.66 2.63
C ILE A 180 -4.04 -15.32 1.51
N ALA A 181 -4.57 -14.65 0.49
CA ALA A 181 -3.83 -14.24 -0.70
C ALA A 181 -3.16 -12.87 -0.51
N ALA A 182 -3.85 -11.97 0.20
CA ALA A 182 -3.42 -10.60 0.38
C ALA A 182 -3.76 -10.05 1.77
N VAL A 183 -2.96 -9.06 2.19
CA VAL A 183 -3.14 -8.33 3.45
C VAL A 183 -3.36 -6.85 3.16
N TYR A 184 -4.50 -6.31 3.54
CA TYR A 184 -4.75 -4.87 3.58
C TYR A 184 -4.15 -4.31 4.88
N HIS A 185 -2.97 -3.70 4.78
CA HIS A 185 -2.25 -3.12 5.91
C HIS A 185 -2.64 -1.65 6.07
N VAL A 186 -3.00 -1.25 7.30
CA VAL A 186 -3.32 0.13 7.65
C VAL A 186 -2.32 0.61 8.70
N ALA A 187 -1.36 1.42 8.27
CA ALA A 187 -0.38 2.05 9.12
C ALA A 187 -0.94 3.35 9.71
N SER A 188 -0.84 3.51 11.03
CA SER A 188 -1.26 4.71 11.77
C SER A 188 -0.10 5.69 12.05
N GLY A 189 -0.38 6.83 12.67
CA GLY A 189 0.62 7.85 13.02
C GLY A 189 0.88 8.89 11.93
N ASP A 190 1.98 9.63 12.05
CA ASP A 190 2.30 10.78 11.19
C ASP A 190 2.52 10.36 9.73
N ASN A 191 3.14 9.19 9.52
CA ASN A 191 3.34 8.58 8.21
C ASN A 191 2.29 7.51 7.95
N ALA A 192 1.01 7.86 8.12
CA ALA A 192 -0.08 6.95 7.84
C ALA A 192 -0.18 6.66 6.34
N TYR A 193 -0.31 5.39 6.03
CA TYR A 193 -0.54 4.89 4.68
C TYR A 193 -1.33 3.58 4.78
N ARG A 194 -1.85 3.15 3.65
CA ARG A 194 -2.48 1.85 3.52
C ARG A 194 -2.07 1.19 2.21
N GLU A 195 -1.96 -0.12 2.24
CA GLU A 195 -1.47 -0.89 1.11
C GLU A 195 -2.10 -2.28 1.10
N ILE A 196 -2.23 -2.86 -0.10
CA ILE A 196 -2.61 -4.27 -0.23
C ILE A 196 -1.36 -5.05 -0.59
N ILE A 197 -1.00 -6.01 0.25
CA ILE A 197 0.23 -6.77 0.13
C ILE A 197 -0.14 -8.18 -0.32
N VAL A 198 0.26 -8.56 -1.53
CA VAL A 198 0.12 -9.94 -2.00
C VAL A 198 1.18 -10.80 -1.30
N VAL A 199 0.72 -11.82 -0.57
CA VAL A 199 1.55 -12.61 0.35
C VAL A 199 1.69 -14.08 -0.03
N ASP A 200 0.91 -14.58 -0.99
CA ASP A 200 0.98 -15.97 -1.44
C ASP A 200 0.68 -16.13 -2.94
N GLU A 201 1.71 -16.43 -3.72
CA GLU A 201 1.61 -16.59 -5.18
C GLU A 201 0.73 -17.77 -5.59
N ARG A 202 0.48 -18.76 -4.70
CA ARG A 202 -0.45 -19.86 -4.98
C ARG A 202 -1.90 -19.41 -5.14
N HIS A 203 -2.21 -18.20 -4.65
CA HIS A 203 -3.51 -17.55 -4.73
C HIS A 203 -3.59 -16.54 -5.87
N VAL A 204 -2.52 -16.35 -6.64
CA VAL A 204 -2.54 -15.61 -7.89
C VAL A 204 -3.01 -16.57 -8.98
N ASP A 205 -4.04 -16.18 -9.72
CA ASP A 205 -4.52 -16.91 -10.89
C ASP A 205 -3.70 -16.51 -12.14
N ARG A 206 -3.52 -15.20 -12.32
CA ARG A 206 -2.85 -14.61 -13.47
C ARG A 206 -2.18 -13.30 -13.10
N TRP A 207 -1.10 -12.97 -13.78
CA TRP A 207 -0.58 -11.60 -13.81
C TRP A 207 -0.16 -11.21 -15.23
N ALA A 208 -0.20 -9.92 -15.53
CA ALA A 208 0.10 -9.41 -16.86
C ALA A 208 0.70 -7.99 -16.82
N PHE A 209 1.50 -7.65 -17.82
CA PHE A 209 1.97 -6.28 -18.03
C PHE A 209 2.00 -5.93 -19.52
N ALA A 210 1.90 -4.63 -19.81
CA ALA A 210 1.92 -4.05 -21.15
C ALA A 210 0.92 -4.63 -22.17
N THR A 211 -0.13 -5.33 -21.70
CA THR A 211 -1.19 -5.84 -22.57
C THR A 211 -2.02 -4.68 -23.15
N PRO A 212 -2.69 -4.86 -24.31
CA PRO A 212 -3.61 -3.85 -24.84
C PRO A 212 -4.66 -3.40 -23.82
N ALA A 213 -5.28 -4.35 -23.11
CA ALA A 213 -6.27 -4.07 -22.07
C ALA A 213 -5.71 -3.20 -20.93
N LEU A 214 -4.46 -3.44 -20.52
CA LEU A 214 -3.83 -2.62 -19.47
C LEU A 214 -3.51 -1.20 -19.96
N ARG A 215 -3.13 -1.06 -21.24
CA ARG A 215 -2.96 0.26 -21.87
C ARG A 215 -4.30 1.01 -22.00
N ASP A 216 -5.37 0.32 -22.37
CA ASP A 216 -6.71 0.90 -22.39
C ASP A 216 -7.13 1.36 -21.00
N ARG A 217 -6.86 0.54 -19.97
CA ARG A 217 -7.12 0.90 -18.57
C ARG A 217 -6.38 2.17 -18.13
N LEU A 218 -5.08 2.26 -18.43
CA LEU A 218 -4.29 3.46 -18.12
C LEU A 218 -4.84 4.72 -18.81
N ARG A 219 -5.23 4.60 -20.09
CA ARG A 219 -5.87 5.70 -20.84
C ARG A 219 -7.21 6.11 -20.23
N GLN A 220 -8.03 5.15 -19.82
CA GLN A 220 -9.31 5.40 -19.15
C GLN A 220 -9.11 6.13 -17.81
N ASP A 221 -8.23 5.63 -16.95
CA ASP A 221 -7.95 6.27 -15.66
C ASP A 221 -7.34 7.68 -15.85
N ALA A 222 -6.45 7.87 -16.85
CA ALA A 222 -5.90 9.19 -17.18
C ALA A 222 -6.99 10.18 -17.64
N ALA A 223 -7.95 9.73 -18.46
CA ALA A 223 -9.07 10.54 -18.89
C ALA A 223 -9.97 10.94 -17.71
N GLN A 224 -10.26 10.01 -16.80
CA GLN A 224 -11.06 10.28 -15.60
C GLN A 224 -10.38 11.26 -14.65
N LEU A 225 -9.07 11.14 -14.43
CA LEU A 225 -8.30 12.11 -13.64
C LEU A 225 -8.33 13.51 -14.25
N ARG A 226 -8.27 13.64 -15.59
CA ARG A 226 -8.42 14.96 -16.25
C ARG A 226 -9.81 15.54 -16.10
N ALA A 227 -10.85 14.72 -16.21
CA ALA A 227 -12.22 15.14 -15.98
C ALA A 227 -12.41 15.62 -14.53
N LEU A 228 -11.85 14.88 -13.56
CA LEU A 228 -11.83 15.27 -12.16
C LEU A 228 -11.05 16.58 -11.93
N ALA A 229 -9.90 16.74 -12.60
CA ALA A 229 -9.09 17.96 -12.53
C ALA A 229 -9.88 19.19 -12.99
N ALA A 230 -10.54 19.09 -14.14
CA ALA A 230 -11.39 20.16 -14.68
C ALA A 230 -12.57 20.48 -13.75
N ARG A 231 -13.12 19.46 -13.08
CA ARG A 231 -14.18 19.63 -12.08
C ARG A 231 -13.67 20.38 -10.84
N PHE A 232 -12.50 20.01 -10.32
CA PHE A 232 -11.89 20.68 -9.16
C PHE A 232 -11.43 22.11 -9.48
N GLU A 233 -11.02 22.39 -10.71
CA GLU A 233 -10.68 23.75 -11.15
C GLU A 233 -11.89 24.70 -11.09
N ARG A 234 -13.07 24.20 -11.50
CA ARG A 234 -14.34 24.94 -11.40
C ARG A 234 -14.87 25.04 -9.98
N ALA A 235 -14.82 23.94 -9.23
CA ALA A 235 -15.39 23.86 -7.88
C ALA A 235 -14.52 24.53 -6.82
N ARG A 236 -13.19 24.59 -7.04
CA ARG A 236 -12.18 25.07 -6.09
C ARG A 236 -12.40 24.52 -4.67
N PRO A 237 -12.42 23.18 -4.51
CA PRO A 237 -12.71 22.60 -3.22
C PRO A 237 -11.68 23.04 -2.16
N THR A 238 -12.14 23.23 -0.94
CA THR A 238 -11.26 23.43 0.20
C THR A 238 -10.53 22.12 0.51
N ILE A 239 -9.21 22.14 0.41
CA ILE A 239 -8.36 20.99 0.73
C ILE A 239 -7.80 21.22 2.13
N PRO A 240 -7.96 20.28 3.07
CA PRO A 240 -7.38 20.43 4.39
C PRO A 240 -5.85 20.55 4.33
N GLU A 241 -5.28 21.41 5.19
CA GLU A 241 -3.82 21.60 5.26
C GLU A 241 -3.12 20.33 5.75
N ASP A 242 -3.66 19.70 6.80
CA ASP A 242 -3.21 18.40 7.31
C ASP A 242 -3.83 17.25 6.48
N GLN A 243 -3.15 16.96 5.38
CA GLN A 243 -3.54 15.89 4.47
C GLN A 243 -3.51 14.51 5.11
N ALA A 244 -2.57 14.26 6.03
CA ALA A 244 -2.43 12.95 6.67
C ALA A 244 -3.61 12.68 7.61
N ALA A 245 -3.97 13.64 8.46
CA ALA A 245 -5.17 13.54 9.30
C ALA A 245 -6.45 13.45 8.47
N TRP A 246 -6.54 14.26 7.41
CA TRP A 246 -7.67 14.21 6.50
C TRP A 246 -7.82 12.82 5.86
N LEU A 247 -6.76 12.21 5.35
CA LEU A 247 -6.81 10.88 4.75
C LEU A 247 -7.22 9.80 5.75
N ARG A 248 -6.61 9.79 6.95
CA ARG A 248 -6.93 8.83 8.00
C ARG A 248 -8.42 8.81 8.36
N ALA A 249 -9.04 9.99 8.43
CA ALA A 249 -10.47 10.09 8.72
C ALA A 249 -11.35 9.40 7.67
N GLY A 250 -10.89 9.31 6.42
CA GLY A 250 -11.62 8.70 5.30
C GLY A 250 -11.38 7.22 5.07
N TRP A 251 -10.41 6.60 5.74
CA TRP A 251 -10.10 5.18 5.50
C TRP A 251 -10.96 4.23 6.33
N SER A 252 -11.46 4.71 7.47
CA SER A 252 -12.25 3.88 8.39
C SER A 252 -13.67 3.59 7.91
N ARG A 253 -14.20 4.36 6.95
CA ARG A 253 -15.59 4.28 6.53
C ARG A 253 -15.73 4.58 5.06
N ARG A 254 -16.67 3.88 4.43
CA ARG A 254 -17.13 4.20 3.08
C ARG A 254 -17.68 5.62 3.02
N PRO A 255 -17.39 6.40 1.95
CA PRO A 255 -18.08 7.65 1.69
C PRO A 255 -19.60 7.44 1.70
N ALA A 256 -20.34 8.38 2.29
CA ALA A 256 -21.80 8.39 2.22
C ALA A 256 -22.27 8.57 0.75
N ASP A 257 -23.51 8.18 0.46
CA ASP A 257 -24.07 8.30 -0.90
C ASP A 257 -24.12 9.77 -1.39
N ASP A 258 -24.25 10.73 -0.48
CA ASP A 258 -24.22 12.17 -0.77
C ASP A 258 -22.84 12.81 -0.63
N ALA A 259 -21.79 12.01 -0.38
CA ALA A 259 -20.43 12.50 -0.28
C ALA A 259 -19.97 13.16 -1.59
N ASP A 260 -19.22 14.25 -1.44
CA ASP A 260 -18.65 14.97 -2.58
C ASP A 260 -17.50 14.20 -3.24
N LEU A 261 -17.02 14.73 -4.38
CA LEU A 261 -15.95 14.09 -5.14
C LEU A 261 -14.59 14.13 -4.42
N VAL A 262 -14.37 15.05 -3.48
CA VAL A 262 -13.12 15.15 -2.72
C VAL A 262 -13.06 14.02 -1.69
N GLU A 263 -14.17 13.78 -1.01
CA GLU A 263 -14.35 12.69 -0.07
C GLU A 263 -14.25 11.32 -0.76
N ARG A 264 -14.86 11.17 -1.94
CA ARG A 264 -14.75 9.93 -2.73
C ARG A 264 -13.32 9.72 -3.24
N TYR A 265 -12.67 10.77 -3.74
CA TYR A 265 -11.27 10.73 -4.16
C TYR A 265 -10.34 10.29 -3.01
N ARG A 266 -10.54 10.84 -1.81
CA ARG A 266 -9.83 10.46 -0.58
C ARG A 266 -9.91 8.96 -0.30
N SER A 267 -11.09 8.38 -0.41
CA SER A 267 -11.32 6.95 -0.17
C SER A 267 -10.64 6.02 -1.18
N CYS A 268 -10.11 6.56 -2.29
CA CYS A 268 -9.35 5.78 -3.27
C CYS A 268 -7.84 5.78 -2.99
N LEU A 269 -7.34 6.73 -2.19
CA LEU A 269 -5.91 6.96 -2.01
C LEU A 269 -5.24 5.93 -1.13
N ALA A 270 -4.11 5.37 -1.56
CA ALA A 270 -3.27 4.49 -0.74
C ALA A 270 -2.38 5.29 0.23
N LEU A 271 -1.90 6.46 -0.21
CA LEU A 271 -0.79 7.16 0.42
C LEU A 271 -1.18 8.55 0.94
N GLY A 272 -0.61 8.90 2.09
CA GLY A 272 -0.61 10.22 2.74
C GLY A 272 0.08 11.37 1.98
N SER A 273 0.63 11.11 0.79
CA SER A 273 1.64 11.99 0.18
C SER A 273 1.06 13.26 -0.48
N PRO A 274 1.72 14.43 -0.34
CA PRO A 274 1.44 15.65 -1.09
C PRO A 274 1.34 15.49 -2.61
N LEU A 275 1.97 14.45 -3.17
CA LEU A 275 1.89 14.12 -4.61
C LEU A 275 0.46 13.78 -5.06
N TYR A 276 -0.41 13.36 -4.14
CA TYR A 276 -1.80 12.97 -4.41
C TYR A 276 -2.81 14.01 -3.90
N ARG A 277 -2.40 15.25 -3.61
CA ARG A 277 -3.37 16.29 -3.24
C ARG A 277 -4.43 16.45 -4.33
N PRO A 278 -5.71 16.65 -3.98
CA PRO A 278 -6.81 16.81 -4.94
C PRO A 278 -6.79 18.19 -5.63
N THR A 279 -5.66 18.58 -6.23
CA THR A 279 -5.52 19.80 -7.03
C THR A 279 -5.56 19.45 -8.52
N PRO A 280 -6.05 20.37 -9.39
CA PRO A 280 -6.07 20.13 -10.83
C PRO A 280 -4.68 19.80 -11.41
N GLU A 281 -3.63 20.47 -10.92
CA GLU A 281 -2.25 20.23 -11.35
C GLU A 281 -1.78 18.81 -11.02
N ARG A 282 -1.97 18.34 -9.79
CA ARG A 282 -1.55 16.98 -9.38
C ARG A 282 -2.31 15.91 -10.13
N LEU A 283 -3.62 16.08 -10.32
CA LEU A 283 -4.46 15.16 -11.09
C LEU A 283 -4.00 15.07 -12.55
N ARG A 284 -3.68 16.20 -13.20
CA ARG A 284 -3.13 16.22 -14.57
C ARG A 284 -1.73 15.58 -14.63
N GLY A 285 -0.89 15.82 -13.62
CA GLY A 285 0.43 15.20 -13.51
C GLY A 285 0.35 13.68 -13.42
N MET A 286 -0.55 13.15 -12.59
CA MET A 286 -0.81 11.71 -12.51
C MET A 286 -1.33 11.13 -13.84
N ALA A 287 -2.26 11.82 -14.50
CA ALA A 287 -2.75 11.41 -15.81
C ALA A 287 -1.63 11.33 -16.86
N ALA A 288 -0.77 12.37 -16.92
CA ALA A 288 0.38 12.39 -17.82
C ALA A 288 1.38 11.26 -17.49
N ALA A 289 1.65 11.00 -16.22
CA ALA A 289 2.56 9.94 -15.79
C ALA A 289 2.05 8.53 -16.14
N MET A 290 0.73 8.31 -16.20
CA MET A 290 0.13 7.05 -16.65
C MET A 290 0.19 6.88 -18.17
N GLU A 291 0.07 7.96 -18.93
CA GLU A 291 0.20 7.92 -20.39
C GLU A 291 1.64 7.78 -20.86
N ALA A 292 2.58 8.30 -20.06
CA ALA A 292 4.01 8.18 -20.31
C ALA A 292 4.57 6.77 -19.98
N THR A 293 3.75 5.82 -19.52
CA THR A 293 4.17 4.44 -19.25
C THR A 293 4.85 3.84 -20.48
N PRO A 294 6.10 3.36 -20.38
CA PRO A 294 6.83 2.87 -21.54
C PRO A 294 6.16 1.65 -22.17
N SER A 295 6.20 1.61 -23.50
CA SER A 295 5.73 0.44 -24.25
C SER A 295 6.81 -0.63 -24.27
N VAL A 296 6.51 -1.77 -23.66
CA VAL A 296 7.32 -3.00 -23.74
C VAL A 296 6.51 -4.13 -24.36
N ALA A 297 7.16 -5.21 -24.80
CA ALA A 297 6.45 -6.36 -25.35
C ALA A 297 5.47 -6.92 -24.30
N PRO A 298 4.18 -7.13 -24.64
CA PRO A 298 3.19 -7.60 -23.68
C PRO A 298 3.58 -8.98 -23.15
N LEU A 299 3.20 -9.22 -21.90
CA LEU A 299 3.31 -10.54 -21.31
C LEU A 299 2.11 -10.80 -20.41
N GLU A 300 1.57 -12.01 -20.52
CA GLU A 300 0.57 -12.56 -19.63
C GLU A 300 1.05 -13.93 -19.13
N HIS A 301 0.88 -14.19 -17.84
CA HIS A 301 1.24 -15.45 -17.22
C HIS A 301 0.11 -15.96 -16.33
N THR A 302 -0.37 -17.16 -16.62
CA THR A 302 -1.29 -17.92 -15.76
C THR A 302 -0.48 -18.81 -14.81
N VAL A 303 -0.71 -18.64 -13.52
CA VAL A 303 -0.05 -19.42 -12.48
C VAL A 303 -0.72 -20.79 -12.41
N ARG A 304 0.03 -21.86 -12.70
CA ARG A 304 -0.55 -23.21 -12.72
C ARG A 304 -0.86 -23.73 -11.32
N ARG A 305 -2.04 -24.33 -11.14
CA ARG A 305 -2.51 -24.93 -9.87
C ARG A 305 -1.74 -26.18 -9.45
N ASP A 306 -1.16 -26.88 -10.43
CA ASP A 306 -0.55 -28.21 -10.29
C ASP A 306 0.96 -28.17 -10.05
N ARG A 307 1.55 -26.98 -9.88
CA ARG A 307 2.85 -26.89 -9.22
C ARG A 307 2.63 -27.33 -7.77
N THR A 308 2.61 -28.65 -7.55
CA THR A 308 3.22 -29.22 -6.35
C THR A 308 4.56 -28.51 -6.27
N TRP A 309 4.66 -27.56 -5.35
CA TRP A 309 5.93 -26.99 -4.92
C TRP A 309 6.68 -28.13 -4.20
N GLY A 310 6.94 -29.22 -4.90
CA GLY A 310 7.86 -30.26 -4.51
C GLY A 310 9.17 -29.53 -4.48
N VAL A 311 9.55 -29.13 -3.25
CA VAL A 311 10.79 -28.52 -2.81
C VAL A 311 11.81 -28.38 -3.94
N VAL A 312 11.57 -27.46 -4.88
CA VAL A 312 12.63 -26.94 -5.73
C VAL A 312 13.29 -25.92 -4.82
N MET A 313 14.08 -26.42 -3.86
CA MET A 313 15.21 -25.66 -3.38
C MET A 313 16.07 -25.46 -4.62
N SER A 314 15.83 -24.35 -5.31
CA SER A 314 16.76 -23.84 -6.30
C SER A 314 18.11 -23.82 -5.59
N THR A 315 19.00 -24.71 -6.01
CA THR A 315 20.39 -24.79 -5.53
C THR A 315 21.11 -23.45 -5.67
N ARG A 316 20.56 -22.52 -6.46
CA ARG A 316 21.06 -21.16 -6.65
C ARG A 316 20.93 -20.27 -5.42
N THR A 317 19.89 -20.42 -4.57
CA THR A 317 19.75 -19.56 -3.37
C THR A 317 20.54 -20.11 -2.18
N MET A 318 20.83 -21.41 -2.15
CA MET A 318 21.65 -21.98 -1.08
C MET A 318 23.13 -21.62 -1.22
N CYS A 319 23.64 -21.44 -2.45
CA CYS A 319 25.06 -21.16 -2.66
C CYS A 319 25.53 -19.76 -2.19
N ASP A 320 24.67 -18.74 -2.18
CA ASP A 320 25.11 -17.38 -1.82
C ASP A 320 25.19 -17.14 -0.30
N GLU A 321 24.38 -17.85 0.49
CA GLU A 321 24.45 -17.76 1.97
C GLU A 321 25.40 -18.81 2.59
N THR A 322 25.62 -19.96 1.94
CA THR A 322 26.56 -20.97 2.49
C THR A 322 28.03 -20.69 2.17
N THR A 323 28.38 -19.90 1.15
CA THR A 323 29.79 -19.65 0.83
C THR A 323 30.51 -18.85 1.94
N ALA A 324 29.80 -17.91 2.59
CA ALA A 324 30.32 -17.22 3.78
C ALA A 324 30.46 -18.14 5.01
N CYS A 325 29.62 -19.18 5.11
CA CYS A 325 29.70 -20.17 6.20
C CYS A 325 30.79 -21.22 5.95
N TRP A 326 31.06 -21.57 4.70
CA TRP A 326 32.06 -22.58 4.32
C TRP A 326 33.50 -22.09 4.48
N GLU A 327 33.80 -20.83 4.15
CA GLU A 327 35.13 -20.23 4.40
C GLU A 327 35.42 -20.04 5.89
N THR A 328 34.37 -19.82 6.70
CA THR A 328 34.50 -19.71 8.15
C THR A 328 34.75 -21.09 8.80
N TRP A 329 34.19 -22.15 8.23
CA TRP A 329 34.45 -23.54 8.65
C TRP A 329 35.85 -24.03 8.25
N GLN A 330 36.38 -23.66 7.08
CA GLN A 330 37.75 -24.05 6.69
C GLN A 330 38.85 -23.36 7.52
N ARG A 331 38.57 -22.22 8.15
CA ARG A 331 39.52 -21.55 9.07
C ARG A 331 39.46 -22.08 10.50
N ALA A 332 38.43 -22.83 10.86
CA ALA A 332 38.22 -23.38 12.21
C ALA A 332 38.49 -24.89 12.24
N GLY A 333 39.78 -25.27 12.22
CA GLY A 333 40.31 -26.42 12.96
C GLY A 333 39.72 -27.83 12.72
N THR A 334 40.51 -28.65 12.04
CA THR A 334 40.78 -30.08 12.29
C THR A 334 39.89 -30.76 13.35
N LEU A 335 38.81 -31.44 12.93
CA LEU A 335 38.11 -32.43 13.75
C LEU A 335 38.50 -33.84 13.28
N SER A 336 39.29 -34.54 14.09
CA SER A 336 39.61 -35.95 13.93
C SER A 336 38.42 -36.80 14.38
N ILE A 337 37.74 -37.46 13.44
CA ILE A 337 36.76 -38.50 13.75
C ILE A 337 37.52 -39.82 13.87
N ARG A 338 37.68 -40.30 15.11
CA ARG A 338 38.03 -41.71 15.39
C ARG A 338 36.76 -42.54 15.32
N THR A 339 36.69 -43.43 14.33
CA THR A 339 35.72 -44.52 14.28
C THR A 339 36.06 -45.57 15.35
N ARG A 340 35.04 -46.05 16.06
CA ARG A 340 35.04 -47.33 16.78
C ARG A 340 33.95 -48.21 16.18
#